data_AF-E1QGH4-F1
#
_entry.id   AF-E1QGH4-F1
#
_cell.length_a   1.000
_cell.length_b   1.000
_cell.length_c   1.000
_cell.angle_alpha   90.00
_cell.angle_beta   90.00
_cell.angle_gamma   90.00
#
_symmetry.space_group_name_H-M   'P 1'
#
loop_
_entity.id
_entity.type
_entity.pdbx_description
1 polymer ?
#
loop_
_entity_poly.entity_id
_entity_poly.type
_entity_poly.pdbx_seq_one_letter_code
_entity_poly.pdbx_strand_id
1 'polypeptide(L)'
;MMNYVKVILVSAAVALAVIFMIQNIEPLSAPLSIRLNLFFFNFESTPYPTYLVIMLAFFIGLLGASLVGIVERMRLRREIKLKQKEIDRQSAEVNSLRNLPLTDEKLTQNGPEHGAPAPAEPQPPAEPEHKVE
;
A
#
# COMPACT_ATOMS: atom_id res chain seq x y z
N MET A 1 -7.52 -7.19 -5.80
CA MET A 1 -7.83 -7.96 -7.03
C MET A 1 -6.81 -7.72 -8.17
N MET A 2 -6.43 -6.47 -8.49
CA MET A 2 -5.52 -6.14 -9.59
C MET A 2 -4.11 -6.76 -9.51
N ASN A 3 -3.58 -7.01 -8.30
CA ASN A 3 -2.24 -7.58 -8.13
C ASN A 3 -2.17 -9.05 -8.58
N TYR A 4 -3.23 -9.84 -8.35
CA TYR A 4 -3.27 -11.24 -8.77
C TYR A 4 -3.47 -11.37 -10.29
N VAL A 5 -4.32 -10.53 -10.88
CA VAL A 5 -4.51 -10.49 -12.34
C VAL A 5 -3.19 -10.16 -13.05
N LYS A 6 -2.45 -9.16 -12.56
CA LYS A 6 -1.11 -8.83 -13.09
C LYS A 6 -0.15 -10.02 -12.97
N VAL A 7 -0.13 -10.70 -11.83
CA VAL A 7 0.74 -11.88 -11.61
C VAL A 7 0.35 -13.03 -12.54
N ILE A 8 -0.94 -13.30 -12.71
CA ILE A 8 -1.44 -14.34 -13.63
C ILE A 8 -1.07 -14.00 -15.08
N LEU A 9 -1.23 -12.74 -15.49
CA LEU A 9 -0.93 -12.31 -16.86
C LEU A 9 0.58 -12.36 -17.14
N VAL A 10 1.42 -11.92 -16.20
CA VAL A 10 2.88 -12.06 -16.31
C VAL A 10 3.30 -13.53 -16.34
N SER A 11 2.71 -14.37 -15.47
CA SER A 11 2.96 -15.82 -15.45
C SER A 11 2.58 -16.48 -16.78
N ALA A 12 1.40 -16.13 -17.33
CA ALA A 12 0.96 -16.62 -18.63
C ALA A 12 1.88 -16.18 -19.77
N ALA A 13 2.35 -14.93 -19.75
CA ALA A 13 3.32 -14.43 -20.73
C ALA A 13 4.67 -15.17 -20.66
N VAL A 14 5.17 -15.43 -19.44
CA VAL A 14 6.40 -16.23 -19.23
C VAL A 14 6.20 -17.66 -19.74
N ALA A 15 5.06 -18.29 -19.43
CA ALA A 15 4.75 -19.64 -19.91
C ALA A 15 4.66 -19.69 -21.44
N LEU A 16 4.00 -18.72 -22.08
CA LEU A 16 3.96 -18.60 -23.53
C LEU A 16 5.35 -18.42 -24.13
N ALA A 17 6.21 -17.60 -23.53
CA ALA A 17 7.58 -17.42 -23.99
C ALA A 17 8.38 -18.75 -23.93
N VAL A 18 8.24 -19.51 -22.85
CA VAL A 18 8.88 -20.84 -22.72
C VAL A 18 8.34 -21.83 -23.75
N ILE A 19 7.02 -21.89 -23.94
CA ILE A 19 6.38 -22.76 -24.93
C ILE A 19 6.85 -22.40 -26.33
N PHE A 20 6.86 -21.12 -26.68
CA PHE A 20 7.38 -20.62 -27.96
C PHE A 20 8.82 -21.08 -28.17
N MET A 21 9.66 -20.99 -27.15
CA MET A 21 11.07 -21.38 -27.23
C MET A 21 11.25 -22.88 -27.47
N ILE A 22 10.48 -23.72 -26.79
CA ILE A 22 10.51 -25.18 -26.97
C ILE A 22 10.00 -25.55 -28.37
N GLN A 23 8.90 -24.93 -28.82
CA GLN A 23 8.33 -25.21 -30.15
C GLN A 23 9.25 -24.76 -31.29
N ASN A 24 10.05 -23.71 -31.09
CA ASN A 24 10.96 -23.18 -32.09
C ASN A 24 12.42 -23.62 -31.86
N ILE A 25 12.65 -24.70 -31.09
CA ILE A 25 14.01 -25.11 -30.71
C ILE A 25 14.87 -25.46 -31.92
N GLU A 26 14.32 -26.05 -32.98
CA GLU A 26 15.05 -26.38 -34.22
C GLU A 26 15.62 -25.14 -34.91
N PRO A 27 14.80 -24.14 -35.32
CA PRO A 27 15.34 -22.91 -35.92
C PRO A 27 16.20 -22.11 -34.92
N LEU A 28 15.92 -22.20 -33.62
CA LEU A 28 16.72 -21.54 -32.57
C LEU A 28 18.05 -22.25 -32.26
N SER A 29 18.23 -23.49 -32.73
CA SER A 29 19.48 -24.23 -32.61
C SER A 29 20.46 -23.91 -33.74
N ALA A 30 20.03 -23.13 -34.75
CA ALA A 30 20.90 -22.64 -35.79
C ALA A 30 22.07 -21.86 -35.17
N PRO A 31 23.31 -22.13 -35.62
CA PRO A 31 24.51 -21.50 -35.07
C PRO A 31 24.49 -20.01 -35.40
N LEU A 32 24.47 -19.17 -34.36
CA LEU A 32 24.52 -17.72 -34.51
C LEU A 32 25.91 -17.26 -34.12
N SER A 33 26.59 -16.64 -35.08
CA SER A 33 27.88 -15.99 -34.86
C SER A 33 27.63 -14.51 -34.61
N ILE A 34 27.86 -14.04 -33.38
CA ILE A 34 27.73 -12.63 -33.04
C ILE A 34 29.01 -11.95 -33.50
N ARG A 35 28.89 -11.07 -34.50
CA ARG A 35 29.98 -10.23 -34.97
C ARG A 35 29.82 -8.84 -34.37
N LEU A 36 30.80 -8.43 -33.59
CA LEU A 36 30.91 -7.07 -33.08
C LEU A 36 32.02 -6.38 -33.87
N ASN A 37 31.64 -5.55 -34.83
CA ASN A 37 32.58 -4.72 -35.59
C ASN A 37 32.52 -3.30 -35.01
N LEU A 38 33.43 -3.02 -34.07
CA LEU A 38 33.72 -1.65 -33.66
C LEU A 38 34.86 -1.14 -34.53
N PHE A 39 34.88 0.17 -34.80
CA PHE A 39 35.81 0.85 -35.71
C PHE A 39 37.31 0.47 -35.52
N PHE A 40 37.71 0.01 -34.34
CA PHE A 40 39.08 -0.45 -34.02
C PHE A 40 39.18 -1.92 -33.55
N PHE A 41 38.06 -2.65 -33.45
CA PHE A 41 38.03 -3.99 -32.87
C PHE A 41 37.00 -4.87 -33.56
N ASN A 42 37.47 -5.94 -34.20
CA ASN A 42 36.62 -6.97 -34.78
C ASN A 42 36.62 -8.16 -33.84
N PHE A 43 35.48 -8.39 -33.18
CA PHE A 43 35.27 -9.55 -32.32
C PHE A 43 34.22 -10.45 -32.95
N GLU A 44 34.60 -11.70 -33.24
CA GLU A 44 33.70 -12.74 -33.71
C GLU A 44 33.58 -13.78 -32.61
N SER A 45 32.37 -13.97 -32.08
CA SER A 45 32.13 -15.02 -31.09
C SER A 45 32.12 -16.38 -31.78
N THR A 46 32.64 -17.41 -31.10
CA THR A 46 32.37 -18.82 -31.46
C THR A 46 30.86 -19.01 -31.68
N PRO A 47 30.44 -19.76 -32.71
CA PRO A 47 29.03 -19.98 -32.97
C PRO A 47 28.38 -20.71 -31.79
N TYR A 48 27.48 -20.01 -31.10
CA TYR A 48 26.63 -20.58 -30.06
C TYR A 48 25.22 -20.79 -30.62
N PRO A 49 24.46 -21.78 -30.11
CA PRO A 49 23.05 -21.89 -30.43
C PRO A 49 22.29 -20.63 -30.05
N THR A 50 21.43 -20.15 -30.95
CA THR A 50 20.66 -18.90 -30.79
C THR A 50 19.78 -18.91 -29.54
N TYR A 51 19.27 -20.08 -29.15
CA TYR A 51 18.43 -20.23 -27.95
C TYR A 51 19.16 -19.77 -26.68
N LEU A 52 20.49 -19.93 -26.55
CA LEU A 52 21.22 -19.49 -25.35
C LEU A 52 21.20 -17.98 -25.20
N VAL A 53 21.39 -17.26 -26.31
CA VAL A 53 21.41 -15.79 -26.33
C VAL A 53 20.03 -15.24 -25.98
N ILE A 54 18.98 -15.82 -26.58
CA ILE A 54 17.59 -15.45 -26.28
C ILE A 54 17.24 -15.76 -24.84
N MET A 55 17.67 -16.91 -24.31
CA MET A 55 17.42 -17.29 -22.93
C MET A 55 18.07 -16.29 -21.97
N LEU A 56 19.34 -15.93 -22.21
CA LEU A 56 20.05 -14.96 -21.40
C LEU A 56 19.40 -13.56 -21.46
N ALA A 57 19.02 -13.09 -22.65
CA ALA A 57 18.31 -11.83 -22.81
C ALA A 57 16.95 -11.83 -22.07
N PHE A 58 16.22 -12.94 -22.13
CA PHE A 58 14.98 -13.13 -21.40
C PHE A 58 15.19 -13.09 -19.89
N PHE A 59 16.21 -13.78 -19.37
CA PHE A 59 16.55 -13.74 -17.94
C PHE A 59 16.93 -12.34 -17.47
N ILE A 60 17.72 -11.60 -18.26
CA ILE A 60 18.07 -10.21 -17.95
C ILE A 60 16.82 -9.33 -17.93
N GLY A 61 15.93 -9.49 -18.92
CA GLY A 61 14.65 -8.78 -18.97
C GLY A 61 13.75 -9.09 -17.77
N LEU A 62 13.66 -10.37 -17.38
CA LEU A 62 12.87 -10.82 -16.24
C LEU A 62 13.43 -10.28 -14.92
N LEU A 63 14.77 -10.34 -14.74
CA LEU A 63 15.44 -9.77 -13.58
C LEU A 63 15.22 -8.26 -13.51
N GLY A 64 15.40 -7.54 -14.62
CA GLY A 64 15.17 -6.10 -14.69
C GLY A 64 13.74 -5.72 -14.33
N ALA A 65 12.75 -6.40 -14.91
CA ALA A 65 11.33 -6.18 -14.59
C ALA A 65 11.03 -6.48 -13.11
N SER A 66 11.62 -7.54 -12.56
CA SER A 66 11.44 -7.89 -11.13
C SER A 66 12.01 -6.81 -10.21
N LEU A 67 13.20 -6.27 -10.52
CA LEU A 67 13.85 -5.22 -9.75
C LEU A 67 13.02 -3.94 -9.76
N VAL A 68 12.54 -3.51 -10.92
CA VAL A 68 11.67 -2.33 -11.04
C VAL A 68 10.39 -2.53 -10.22
N GLY A 69 9.75 -3.69 -10.34
CA GLY A 69 8.54 -4.01 -9.57
C GLY A 69 8.75 -3.99 -8.06
N ILE A 70 9.91 -4.46 -7.57
CA ILE A 70 10.27 -4.40 -6.16
C ILE A 70 10.48 -2.95 -5.71
N VAL A 71 11.22 -2.15 -6.47
CA VAL A 71 11.50 -0.74 -6.15
C VAL A 71 10.21 0.09 -6.08
N GLU A 72 9.33 -0.08 -7.06
CA GLU A 72 8.00 0.54 -7.06
C GLU A 72 7.23 0.14 -5.80
N ARG A 73 7.17 -1.16 -5.47
CA ARG A 73 6.46 -1.62 -4.28
C ARG A 73 7.01 -1.00 -2.99
N MET A 74 8.32 -0.79 -2.90
CA MET A 74 8.93 -0.11 -1.76
C MET A 74 8.56 1.38 -1.70
N ARG A 75 8.58 2.10 -2.84
CA ARG A 75 8.14 3.50 -2.91
C ARG A 75 6.68 3.65 -2.50
N LEU A 76 5.78 2.85 -3.06
CA LEU A 76 4.36 2.88 -2.72
C LEU A 76 4.12 2.66 -1.22
N ARG A 77 4.83 1.71 -0.60
CA ARG A 77 4.72 1.47 0.85
C ARG A 77 5.19 2.66 1.68
N ARG A 78 6.23 3.39 1.24
CA ARG A 78 6.71 4.60 1.91
C ARG A 78 5.70 5.73 1.80
N GLU A 79 5.14 5.94 0.61
CA GLU A 79 4.12 6.97 0.37
C GLU A 79 2.86 6.73 1.22
N ILE A 80 2.40 5.48 1.33
CA ILE A 80 1.27 5.11 2.21
C ILE A 80 1.57 5.49 3.67
N LYS A 81 2.77 5.17 4.18
CA LYS A 81 3.14 5.50 5.56
C LYS A 81 3.22 7.01 5.81
N LEU A 82 3.71 7.78 4.83
CA LEU A 82 3.78 9.24 4.94
C LEU A 82 2.38 9.85 4.95
N LYS A 83 1.51 9.43 4.02
CA LYS A 83 0.11 9.86 3.96
C LYS A 83 -0.65 9.51 5.25
N GLN A 84 -0.42 8.33 5.81
CA GLN A 84 -1.06 7.93 7.08
C GLN A 84 -0.63 8.84 8.24
N LYS A 85 0.66 9.17 8.36
CA LYS A 85 1.13 10.12 9.36
C LYS A 85 0.52 11.51 9.21
N GLU A 86 0.31 11.96 7.98
CA GLU A 86 -0.38 13.23 7.69
C GLU A 86 -1.82 13.19 8.20
N ILE A 87 -2.55 12.10 7.93
CA ILE A 87 -3.92 11.89 8.40
C ILE A 87 -3.97 11.87 9.94
N ASP A 88 -3.04 11.17 10.57
CA ASP A 88 -2.97 11.05 12.03
C ASP A 88 -2.67 12.43 12.68
N ARG A 89 -1.80 13.24 12.04
CA ARG A 89 -1.52 14.60 12.49
C ARG A 89 -2.73 15.53 12.33
N GLN A 90 -3.36 15.53 11.16
CA GLN A 90 -4.54 16.37 10.88
C GLN A 90 -5.72 16.01 11.79
N SER A 91 -5.93 14.71 12.04
CA SER A 91 -6.97 14.26 12.97
C SER A 91 -6.67 14.66 14.42
N ALA A 92 -5.40 14.67 14.83
CA ALA A 92 -4.98 15.18 16.14
C ALA A 92 -5.19 16.71 16.27
N GLU A 93 -4.95 17.49 15.21
CA GLU A 93 -5.20 18.94 15.19
C GLU A 93 -6.70 19.25 15.31
N VAL A 94 -7.57 18.54 14.58
CA VAL A 94 -9.04 18.67 14.72
C VAL A 94 -9.50 18.28 16.12
N ASN A 95 -8.94 17.20 16.70
CA ASN A 95 -9.31 16.74 18.04
C ASN A 95 -8.81 17.72 19.12
N SER A 96 -7.62 18.30 18.95
CA SER A 96 -7.08 19.36 19.82
C SER A 96 -7.91 20.63 19.78
N LEU A 97 -8.41 21.03 18.60
CA LEU A 97 -9.29 22.20 18.47
C LEU A 97 -10.67 21.95 19.07
N ARG A 98 -11.12 20.69 19.10
CA ARG A 98 -12.40 20.27 19.68
C ARG A 98 -12.36 20.12 21.20
N ASN A 99 -11.16 19.88 21.74
CA ASN A 99 -10.89 19.83 23.19
C ASN A 99 -10.33 21.15 23.73
N LEU A 100 -10.27 22.22 22.92
CA LEU A 100 -10.07 23.56 23.46
C LEU A 100 -11.30 23.86 24.32
N PRO A 101 -11.15 24.09 25.64
CA PRO A 101 -12.27 24.39 26.50
C PRO A 101 -12.99 25.59 25.88
N LEU A 102 -14.25 25.39 25.52
CA LEU A 102 -15.19 26.49 25.39
C LEU A 102 -15.00 27.30 26.66
N THR A 103 -14.38 28.47 26.48
CA THR A 103 -14.33 29.51 27.48
C THR A 103 -15.76 30.02 27.58
N ASP A 104 -16.61 29.25 28.26
CA ASP A 104 -17.84 29.72 28.90
C ASP A 104 -17.48 30.26 30.30
N GLU A 105 -16.34 30.95 30.41
CA GLU A 105 -16.17 31.88 31.51
C GLU A 105 -17.03 33.11 31.23
N LYS A 106 -17.96 33.34 32.16
CA LYS A 106 -18.43 34.66 32.58
C LYS A 106 -19.44 35.35 31.66
N LEU A 107 -20.66 34.82 31.66
CA LEU A 107 -21.82 35.70 31.72
C LEU A 107 -22.22 35.91 33.19
N THR A 108 -21.78 37.06 33.70
CA THR A 108 -22.43 37.87 34.74
C THR A 108 -22.48 37.36 36.18
N GLN A 109 -21.46 37.78 36.92
CA GLN A 109 -21.50 38.16 38.33
C GLN A 109 -22.49 39.33 38.54
N ASN A 110 -23.42 39.24 39.50
CA ASN A 110 -24.01 40.34 40.29
C ASN A 110 -24.74 39.73 41.52
N GLY A 111 -24.33 40.11 42.74
CA GLY A 111 -24.82 39.60 44.04
C GLY A 111 -26.23 40.09 44.45
N PRO A 112 -26.70 39.99 45.72
CA PRO A 112 -25.92 39.84 46.97
C PRO A 112 -26.39 38.72 47.92
N GLU A 113 -25.60 38.54 48.97
CA GLU A 113 -25.80 37.62 50.08
C GLU A 113 -27.02 37.96 50.95
N HIS A 114 -27.85 36.95 51.29
CA HIS A 114 -28.66 36.97 52.51
C HIS A 114 -29.10 35.57 52.99
N GLY A 115 -28.56 35.17 54.16
CA GLY A 115 -29.31 34.51 55.24
C GLY A 115 -29.57 32.99 55.22
N ALA A 116 -28.68 32.22 55.89
CA ALA A 116 -28.93 31.15 56.90
C ALA A 116 -29.98 30.00 56.63
N PRO A 117 -30.06 28.90 57.44
CA PRO A 117 -29.87 27.52 56.94
C PRO A 117 -31.12 26.58 56.94
N ALA A 118 -31.06 25.54 56.09
CA ALA A 118 -31.70 24.19 56.07
C ALA A 118 -33.17 23.99 56.55
N PRO A 119 -33.97 23.12 55.87
CA PRO A 119 -33.97 21.68 56.23
C PRO A 119 -34.19 20.69 55.07
N ALA A 120 -33.78 19.44 55.31
CA ALA A 120 -33.84 18.29 54.41
C ALA A 120 -35.27 17.86 54.02
N GLU A 121 -35.44 17.43 52.77
CA GLU A 121 -36.73 16.94 52.23
C GLU A 121 -36.66 15.41 51.93
N PRO A 122 -37.74 14.63 52.18
CA PRO A 122 -37.70 13.16 52.23
C PRO A 122 -37.89 12.50 50.85
N GLN A 123 -37.25 11.35 50.64
CA GLN A 123 -37.41 10.52 49.43
C GLN A 123 -38.79 9.81 49.41
N PRO A 124 -39.48 9.74 48.26
CA PRO A 124 -40.79 9.08 48.14
C PRO A 124 -40.69 7.54 47.95
N PRO A 125 -41.72 6.76 48.34
CA PRO A 125 -41.65 5.30 48.46
C PRO A 125 -41.95 4.55 47.15
N ALA A 126 -41.41 3.32 47.05
CA ALA A 126 -41.59 2.39 45.93
C ALA A 126 -43.04 1.89 45.79
N GLU A 127 -43.51 1.83 44.55
CA GLU A 127 -44.86 1.42 44.13
C GLU A 127 -44.93 -0.12 43.96
N PRO A 128 -45.90 -0.83 44.57
CA PRO A 128 -46.06 -2.28 44.38
C PRO A 128 -46.96 -2.63 43.19
N GLU A 129 -46.52 -3.61 42.40
CA GLU A 129 -47.29 -4.25 41.33
C GLU A 129 -48.61 -4.86 41.85
N HIS A 130 -49.71 -4.62 41.14
CA HIS A 130 -50.95 -5.38 41.34
C HIS A 130 -51.48 -5.97 40.04
N LYS A 131 -51.49 -7.30 40.01
CA LYS A 131 -52.16 -8.20 39.07
C LYS A 131 -53.60 -8.43 39.51
N VAL A 132 -54.59 -8.26 38.64
CA VAL A 132 -56.02 -8.67 38.77
C VAL A 132 -56.62 -8.55 37.35
N GLU A 133 -57.43 -9.42 36.76
CA GLU A 133 -57.93 -10.80 36.92
C GLU A 133 -58.36 -11.24 35.51
#